data_AF-A0A5R2NEA7-F1
#
_entry.id   AF-A0A5R2NEA7-F1
#
_cell.length_a   1.000
_cell.length_b   1.000
_cell.length_c   1.000
_cell.angle_alpha   90.00
_cell.angle_beta   90.00
_cell.angle_gamma   90.00
#
_symmetry.space_group_name_H-M   'P 1'
#
loop_
_entity.id
_entity.type
_entity.pdbx_description
1 polymer ?
#
loop_
_entity_poly.entity_id
_entity_poly.type
_entity_poly.pdbx_seq_one_letter_code
_entity_poly.pdbx_strand_id
1 'polypeptide(L)'
;MTTEREEVPLTGRTRLIGRQAAVHADLVQASIAKSEAAHSALVASWRRSLQLHHLDPAERKAPRRLTEGELRAARQRMEQMIRAAVTSLNRLYQAVGGVGCCVMLADRDGIPVERRGAVADDETFDEWGLWTGTVWSEDSEGTNGIGTCIADQRALTIHRDQHFFTRNTLLSCTTAPVYDHEGNLAAALDVSSCRSDLTEGFVQLIAVAVGDAARRIEAENFRMVFSGARILLAPVSERSAGALIAVDADDLVIGATRSARLALGITRETLAKGLLAADVLGDPAKGAEVLDDAERGVLQRALARAGGNVSAAAQNLGISRATLHRKLARFEIRRPH
;
A
#
# COMPACT_ATOMS: atom_id res chain seq x y z
N MET A 1 -11.03 -62.43 -6.75
CA MET A 1 -11.55 -61.51 -5.74
C MET A 1 -11.53 -60.12 -6.33
N THR A 2 -12.64 -59.74 -6.94
CA THR A 2 -12.94 -58.40 -7.44
C THR A 2 -13.49 -57.59 -6.27
N THR A 3 -12.81 -56.52 -5.88
CA THR A 3 -13.32 -55.56 -4.90
C THR A 3 -14.06 -54.45 -5.64
N GLU A 4 -15.38 -54.43 -5.47
CA GLU A 4 -16.26 -53.35 -5.89
C GLU A 4 -15.86 -52.06 -5.14
N ARG A 5 -15.67 -50.97 -5.90
CA ARG A 5 -15.65 -49.62 -5.34
C ARG A 5 -17.10 -49.16 -5.25
N GLU A 6 -17.62 -48.98 -4.04
CA GLU A 6 -18.89 -48.29 -3.81
C GLU A 6 -18.80 -46.84 -4.32
N GLU A 7 -19.58 -46.53 -5.35
CA GLU A 7 -19.87 -45.15 -5.74
C GLU A 7 -20.80 -44.51 -4.69
N VAL A 8 -20.28 -43.52 -3.97
CA VAL A 8 -21.12 -42.64 -3.12
C VAL A 8 -21.97 -41.76 -4.03
N PRO A 9 -23.31 -41.72 -3.89
CA PRO A 9 -24.16 -40.97 -4.80
C PRO A 9 -23.92 -39.46 -4.69
N LEU A 10 -23.66 -38.82 -5.84
CA LEU A 10 -23.41 -37.39 -6.05
C LEU A 10 -24.50 -36.45 -5.46
N THR A 11 -25.66 -36.97 -5.06
CA THR A 11 -26.81 -36.20 -4.55
C THR A 11 -26.66 -35.73 -3.09
N GLY A 12 -25.85 -36.41 -2.26
CA GLY A 12 -25.65 -36.04 -0.85
C GLY A 12 -24.73 -34.84 -0.65
N ARG A 13 -23.66 -34.74 -1.45
CA ARG A 13 -22.63 -33.70 -1.34
C ARG A 13 -23.18 -32.32 -1.75
N THR A 14 -23.99 -32.28 -2.81
CA THR A 14 -24.67 -31.05 -3.28
C THR A 14 -25.70 -30.52 -2.27
N ARG A 15 -26.40 -31.41 -1.55
CA ARG A 15 -27.36 -31.01 -0.49
C ARG A 15 -26.67 -30.42 0.74
N LEU A 16 -25.53 -30.97 1.16
CA LEU A 16 -24.74 -30.43 2.28
C LEU A 16 -24.17 -29.05 1.97
N ILE A 17 -23.61 -28.85 0.77
CA ILE A 17 -23.11 -27.54 0.31
C ILE A 17 -24.27 -26.55 0.21
N GLY A 18 -25.44 -26.96 -0.29
CA GLY A 18 -26.65 -26.12 -0.33
C GLY A 18 -27.18 -25.70 1.05
N ARG A 19 -27.08 -26.58 2.06
CA ARG A 19 -27.51 -26.29 3.43
C ARG A 19 -26.54 -25.35 4.16
N GLN A 20 -25.24 -25.58 4.02
CA GLN A 20 -24.20 -24.69 4.58
C GLN A 20 -24.28 -23.29 3.96
N ALA A 21 -24.66 -23.23 2.68
CA ALA A 21 -24.85 -21.98 1.96
C ALA A 21 -26.01 -21.12 2.48
N ALA A 22 -27.15 -21.75 2.79
CA ALA A 22 -28.30 -21.08 3.39
C ALA A 22 -27.98 -20.61 4.82
N VAL A 23 -27.28 -21.45 5.60
CA VAL A 23 -26.87 -21.10 6.98
C VAL A 23 -26.00 -19.85 7.03
N HIS A 24 -25.08 -19.67 6.08
CA HIS A 24 -24.23 -18.47 6.01
C HIS A 24 -25.04 -17.20 5.70
N ALA A 25 -25.89 -17.25 4.68
CA ALA A 25 -26.73 -16.11 4.30
C ALA A 25 -27.65 -15.67 5.46
N ASP A 26 -28.25 -16.64 6.17
CA ASP A 26 -29.08 -16.38 7.35
C ASP A 26 -28.27 -15.73 8.49
N LEU A 27 -27.01 -16.16 8.69
CA LEU A 27 -26.11 -15.59 9.70
C LEU A 27 -25.79 -14.12 9.41
N VAL A 28 -25.45 -13.79 8.16
CA VAL A 28 -25.20 -12.41 7.73
C VAL A 28 -26.41 -11.52 8.02
N GLN A 29 -27.62 -11.95 7.62
CA GLN A 29 -28.85 -11.21 7.84
C GLN A 29 -29.15 -11.04 9.35
N ALA A 30 -29.00 -12.11 10.13
CA ALA A 30 -29.23 -12.08 11.57
C ALA A 30 -28.27 -11.12 12.30
N SER A 31 -26.98 -11.10 11.94
CA SER A 31 -25.99 -10.18 12.52
C SER A 31 -26.30 -8.72 12.22
N ILE A 32 -26.78 -8.41 11.00
CA ILE A 32 -27.19 -7.05 10.62
C ILE A 32 -28.41 -6.58 11.44
N ALA A 33 -29.38 -7.48 11.65
CA ALA A 33 -30.62 -7.21 12.38
C ALA A 33 -30.40 -6.92 13.88
N LYS A 34 -29.39 -7.56 14.50
CA LYS A 34 -29.03 -7.36 15.91
C LYS A 34 -28.38 -6.00 16.23
N SER A 35 -28.24 -5.10 15.25
CA SER A 35 -27.59 -3.79 15.41
C SER A 35 -26.15 -3.81 15.91
N GLU A 36 -25.43 -4.93 15.70
CA GLU A 36 -24.01 -5.07 16.01
C GLU A 36 -23.10 -4.23 15.11
N ALA A 37 -23.65 -3.62 14.05
CA ALA A 37 -22.92 -2.77 13.10
C ALA A 37 -22.21 -1.57 13.75
N ALA A 38 -22.70 -1.06 14.88
CA ALA A 38 -22.05 0.03 15.62
C ALA A 38 -20.75 -0.42 16.32
N HIS A 39 -20.54 -1.72 16.51
CA HIS A 39 -19.44 -2.28 17.30
C HIS A 39 -18.50 -3.18 16.48
N SER A 40 -18.85 -3.50 15.23
CA SER A 40 -18.05 -4.37 14.36
C SER A 40 -17.95 -3.78 12.95
N ALA A 41 -16.72 -3.49 12.52
CA ALA A 41 -16.45 -3.03 11.17
C ALA A 41 -16.85 -4.07 10.11
N LEU A 42 -16.81 -5.36 10.46
CA LEU A 42 -17.29 -6.43 9.60
C LEU A 42 -18.81 -6.34 9.37
N VAL A 43 -19.58 -6.23 10.46
CA VAL A 43 -21.05 -6.11 10.37
C VAL A 43 -21.45 -4.80 9.70
N ALA A 44 -20.67 -3.73 9.87
CA ALA A 44 -20.86 -2.48 9.14
C ALA A 44 -20.70 -2.69 7.62
N SER A 45 -19.67 -3.40 7.16
CA SER A 45 -19.48 -3.75 5.74
C SER A 45 -20.58 -4.67 5.21
N TRP A 46 -21.02 -5.68 5.99
CA TRP A 46 -22.18 -6.51 5.61
C TRP A 46 -23.46 -5.68 5.48
N ARG A 47 -23.67 -4.73 6.38
CA ARG A 47 -24.82 -3.82 6.31
C ARG A 47 -24.75 -2.94 5.07
N ARG A 48 -23.58 -2.39 4.71
CA ARG A 48 -23.40 -1.63 3.46
C ARG A 48 -23.71 -2.50 2.23
N SER A 49 -23.14 -3.71 2.19
CA SER A 49 -23.37 -4.69 1.11
C SER A 49 -24.86 -4.99 0.89
N LEU A 50 -25.61 -5.24 1.99
CA LEU A 50 -27.03 -5.58 1.91
C LEU A 50 -27.92 -4.35 1.67
N GLN A 51 -27.74 -3.27 2.42
CA GLN A 51 -28.68 -2.14 2.47
C GLN A 51 -28.38 -1.04 1.46
N LEU A 52 -27.09 -0.75 1.22
CA LEU A 52 -26.67 0.29 0.29
C LEU A 52 -26.46 -0.25 -1.12
N HIS A 53 -25.88 -1.45 -1.23
CA HIS A 53 -25.57 -2.06 -2.53
C HIS A 53 -26.62 -3.09 -2.99
N HIS A 54 -27.60 -3.41 -2.15
CA HIS A 54 -28.72 -4.30 -2.46
C HIS A 54 -28.29 -5.70 -2.92
N LEU A 55 -27.19 -6.21 -2.36
CA LEU A 55 -26.66 -7.53 -2.67
C LEU A 55 -27.35 -8.61 -1.83
N ASP A 56 -27.60 -9.78 -2.42
CA ASP A 56 -28.12 -10.95 -1.71
C ASP A 56 -26.97 -11.93 -1.38
N PRO A 57 -26.63 -12.18 -0.10
CA PRO A 57 -25.52 -13.07 0.26
C PRO A 57 -25.65 -14.51 -0.29
N ALA A 58 -26.86 -14.94 -0.66
CA ALA A 58 -27.12 -16.24 -1.28
C ALA A 58 -26.86 -16.28 -2.80
N GLU A 59 -26.62 -15.14 -3.46
CA GLU A 59 -26.37 -15.07 -4.89
C GLU A 59 -25.10 -15.85 -5.29
N ARG A 60 -25.18 -16.57 -6.42
CA ARG A 60 -24.11 -17.45 -6.92
C ARG A 60 -23.52 -16.99 -8.26
N LYS A 61 -23.87 -15.79 -8.73
CA LYS A 61 -23.35 -15.24 -9.97
C LYS A 61 -21.83 -15.08 -9.87
N ALA A 62 -21.13 -15.44 -10.95
CA ALA A 62 -19.69 -15.23 -11.02
C ALA A 62 -19.37 -13.72 -11.04
N PRO A 63 -18.22 -13.30 -10.47
CA PRO A 63 -17.80 -11.91 -10.50
C PRO A 63 -17.74 -11.36 -11.92
N ARG A 64 -18.09 -10.07 -12.09
CA ARG A 64 -17.99 -9.39 -13.38
C ARG A 64 -16.52 -9.32 -13.80
N ARG A 65 -16.25 -9.62 -15.07
CA ARG A 65 -14.92 -9.45 -15.67
C ARG A 65 -14.94 -8.32 -16.69
N LEU A 66 -13.89 -7.51 -16.65
CA LEU A 66 -13.63 -6.50 -17.67
C LEU A 66 -13.32 -7.17 -19.00
N THR A 67 -13.68 -6.47 -20.06
CA THR A 67 -13.12 -6.75 -21.38
C THR A 67 -11.62 -6.45 -21.40
N GLU A 68 -10.93 -7.05 -22.35
CA GLU A 68 -9.50 -6.85 -22.55
C GLU A 68 -9.15 -5.36 -22.82
N GLY A 69 -10.02 -4.61 -23.49
CA GLY A 69 -9.84 -3.16 -23.70
C GLY A 69 -9.93 -2.35 -22.40
N GLU A 70 -10.91 -2.67 -21.56
CA GLU A 70 -11.08 -2.03 -20.25
C GLU A 70 -9.92 -2.37 -19.30
N LEU A 71 -9.46 -3.63 -19.29
CA LEU A 71 -8.30 -4.04 -18.49
C LEU A 71 -7.02 -3.31 -18.91
N ARG A 72 -6.77 -3.16 -20.22
CA ARG A 72 -5.64 -2.35 -20.71
C ARG A 72 -5.72 -0.91 -20.23
N ALA A 73 -6.90 -0.30 -20.30
CA ALA A 73 -7.10 1.07 -19.80
C ALA A 73 -6.86 1.17 -18.28
N ALA A 74 -7.32 0.19 -17.50
CA ALA A 74 -7.06 0.11 -16.06
C ALA A 74 -5.55 -0.02 -15.76
N ARG A 75 -4.85 -0.92 -16.45
CA ARG A 75 -3.40 -1.09 -16.35
C ARG A 75 -2.64 0.20 -16.72
N GLN A 76 -3.06 0.90 -17.76
CA GLN A 76 -2.43 2.16 -18.19
C GLN A 76 -2.57 3.25 -17.13
N ARG A 77 -3.76 3.41 -16.51
CA ARG A 77 -3.95 4.38 -15.40
C ARG A 77 -3.03 4.10 -14.21
N MET A 78 -2.66 2.83 -14.00
CA MET A 78 -1.80 2.40 -12.89
C MET A 78 -0.33 2.24 -13.26
N GLU A 79 0.11 2.63 -14.46
CA GLU A 79 1.44 2.28 -14.97
C GLU A 79 2.58 2.63 -14.01
N GLN A 80 2.56 3.83 -13.42
CA GLN A 80 3.57 4.27 -12.46
C GLN A 80 3.55 3.44 -11.18
N MET A 81 2.36 3.18 -10.62
CA MET A 81 2.19 2.38 -9.41
C MET A 81 2.63 0.93 -9.64
N ILE A 82 2.28 0.36 -10.80
CA ILE A 82 2.72 -0.98 -11.20
C ILE A 82 4.25 -1.04 -11.21
N ARG A 83 4.93 -0.07 -11.84
CA ARG A 83 6.40 -0.01 -11.88
C ARG A 83 7.01 0.03 -10.47
N ALA A 84 6.46 0.85 -9.57
CA ALA A 84 6.89 0.90 -8.17
C ALA A 84 6.62 -0.41 -7.41
N ALA A 85 5.57 -1.14 -7.79
CA ALA A 85 5.12 -2.33 -7.08
C ALA A 85 5.82 -3.63 -7.46
N VAL A 86 6.34 -3.77 -8.69
CA VAL A 86 6.86 -5.04 -9.23
C VAL A 86 7.79 -5.78 -8.26
N THR A 87 8.79 -5.10 -7.70
CA THR A 87 9.77 -5.73 -6.79
C THR A 87 9.12 -6.20 -5.49
N SER A 88 8.23 -5.41 -4.92
CA SER A 88 7.51 -5.76 -3.68
C SER A 88 6.52 -6.90 -3.90
N LEU A 89 5.81 -6.92 -5.04
CA LEU A 89 4.91 -8.01 -5.42
C LEU A 89 5.66 -9.34 -5.55
N ASN A 90 6.81 -9.32 -6.24
CA ASN A 90 7.64 -10.52 -6.42
C ASN A 90 8.17 -11.04 -5.08
N ARG A 91 8.68 -10.16 -4.20
CA ARG A 91 9.18 -10.54 -2.87
C ARG A 91 8.07 -11.06 -1.96
N LEU A 92 6.91 -10.42 -1.98
CA LEU A 92 5.76 -10.87 -1.21
C LEU A 92 5.33 -12.27 -1.68
N TYR A 93 5.23 -12.47 -2.99
CA TYR A 93 4.91 -13.79 -3.54
C TYR A 93 5.96 -14.85 -3.21
N GLN A 94 7.26 -14.52 -3.19
CA GLN A 94 8.29 -15.45 -2.71
C GLN A 94 8.07 -15.87 -1.25
N ALA A 95 7.52 -14.99 -0.41
CA ALA A 95 7.25 -15.30 0.99
C ALA A 95 5.98 -16.15 1.20
N VAL A 96 4.93 -15.94 0.39
CA VAL A 96 3.60 -16.56 0.62
C VAL A 96 3.18 -17.59 -0.44
N GLY A 97 3.83 -17.61 -1.61
CA GLY A 97 3.44 -18.47 -2.73
C GLY A 97 3.62 -19.97 -2.45
N GLY A 98 4.66 -20.34 -1.67
CA GLY A 98 4.91 -21.73 -1.27
C GLY A 98 3.81 -22.34 -0.39
N VAL A 99 2.94 -21.51 0.17
CA VAL A 99 1.77 -21.94 0.96
C VAL A 99 0.44 -21.74 0.20
N GLY A 100 0.46 -21.66 -1.14
CA GLY A 100 -0.76 -21.61 -1.96
C GLY A 100 -1.54 -20.30 -1.84
N CYS A 101 -0.81 -19.18 -1.79
CA CYS A 101 -1.40 -17.84 -1.85
C CYS A 101 -1.13 -17.19 -3.20
N CYS A 102 -2.10 -16.43 -3.72
CA CYS A 102 -1.87 -15.49 -4.80
C CYS A 102 -1.73 -14.06 -4.27
N VAL A 103 -0.89 -13.26 -4.91
CA VAL A 103 -0.71 -11.83 -4.61
C VAL A 103 -1.30 -11.02 -5.76
N MET A 104 -2.12 -10.02 -5.45
CA MET A 104 -2.74 -9.15 -6.43
C MET A 104 -2.54 -7.68 -6.07
N LEU A 105 -2.35 -6.83 -7.08
CA LEU A 105 -2.46 -5.38 -6.95
C LEU A 105 -3.70 -4.93 -7.70
N ALA A 106 -4.67 -4.38 -6.98
CA ALA A 106 -5.89 -3.84 -7.53
C ALA A 106 -5.88 -2.31 -7.57
N ASP A 107 -6.57 -1.74 -8.57
CA ASP A 107 -6.81 -0.30 -8.63
C ASP A 107 -7.81 0.15 -7.56
N ARG A 108 -8.01 1.47 -7.46
CA ARG A 108 -8.97 2.08 -6.52
C ARG A 108 -10.43 1.71 -6.78
N ASP A 109 -10.75 1.15 -7.94
CA ASP A 109 -12.09 0.71 -8.32
C ASP A 109 -12.27 -0.79 -8.04
N GLY A 110 -11.29 -1.44 -7.39
CA GLY A 110 -11.34 -2.84 -7.00
C GLY A 110 -11.00 -3.81 -8.12
N ILE A 111 -10.25 -3.38 -9.14
CA ILE A 111 -9.87 -4.23 -10.28
C ILE A 111 -8.41 -4.67 -10.13
N PRO A 112 -8.11 -5.97 -9.92
CA PRO A 112 -6.76 -6.50 -9.99
C PRO A 112 -6.15 -6.25 -11.37
N VAL A 113 -5.03 -5.53 -11.40
CA VAL A 113 -4.28 -5.23 -12.63
C VAL A 113 -3.00 -6.05 -12.72
N GLU A 114 -2.43 -6.50 -11.61
CA GLU A 114 -1.27 -7.38 -11.54
C GLU A 114 -1.55 -8.56 -10.62
N ARG A 115 -1.01 -9.74 -10.96
CA ARG A 115 -1.16 -10.98 -10.20
C ARG A 115 0.14 -11.77 -10.17
N ARG A 116 0.42 -12.44 -9.05
CA ARG A 116 1.41 -13.52 -8.92
C ARG A 116 0.72 -14.72 -8.28
N GLY A 117 0.84 -15.89 -8.89
CA GLY A 117 0.23 -17.13 -8.42
C GLY A 117 0.98 -18.33 -8.99
N ALA A 118 0.78 -19.50 -8.39
CA ALA A 118 1.35 -20.74 -8.90
C ALA A 118 0.48 -21.26 -10.04
N VAL A 119 1.11 -21.72 -11.12
CA VAL A 119 0.40 -22.29 -12.29
C VAL A 119 -0.51 -23.45 -11.89
N ALA A 120 -0.10 -24.23 -10.88
CA ALA A 120 -0.89 -25.34 -10.34
C ALA A 120 -2.25 -24.90 -9.74
N ASP A 121 -2.37 -23.63 -9.33
CA ASP A 121 -3.57 -23.08 -8.71
C ASP A 121 -4.37 -22.17 -9.69
N ASP A 122 -3.88 -21.94 -10.91
CA ASP A 122 -4.46 -20.96 -11.83
C ASP A 122 -5.90 -21.27 -12.23
N GLU A 123 -6.24 -22.54 -12.49
CA GLU A 123 -7.62 -22.94 -12.83
C GLU A 123 -8.60 -22.63 -11.69
N THR A 124 -8.21 -22.98 -10.45
CA THR A 124 -9.02 -22.70 -9.25
C THR A 124 -9.17 -21.19 -9.03
N PHE A 125 -8.06 -20.45 -9.13
CA PHE A 125 -8.08 -19.00 -8.94
C PHE A 125 -8.86 -18.27 -10.03
N ASP A 126 -8.81 -18.74 -11.28
CA ASP A 126 -9.63 -18.18 -12.35
C ASP A 126 -11.12 -18.48 -12.13
N GLU A 127 -11.49 -19.72 -11.77
CA GLU A 127 -12.89 -20.04 -11.44
C GLU A 127 -13.44 -19.14 -10.33
N TRP A 128 -12.62 -18.85 -9.32
CA TRP A 128 -13.01 -18.03 -8.17
C TRP A 128 -12.90 -16.52 -8.41
N GLY A 129 -12.47 -16.09 -9.60
CA GLY A 129 -12.34 -14.69 -9.95
C GLY A 129 -11.09 -13.99 -9.41
N LEU A 130 -10.14 -14.71 -8.81
CA LEU A 130 -8.84 -14.21 -8.34
C LEU A 130 -7.87 -14.04 -9.51
N TRP A 131 -8.30 -13.24 -10.49
CA TRP A 131 -7.64 -13.01 -11.76
C TRP A 131 -7.67 -11.52 -12.14
N THR A 132 -6.75 -11.11 -13.01
CA THR A 132 -6.71 -9.72 -13.46
C THR A 132 -7.94 -9.37 -14.29
N GLY A 133 -8.49 -8.17 -14.05
CA GLY A 133 -9.70 -7.69 -14.70
C GLY A 133 -11.01 -8.13 -14.06
N THR A 134 -10.98 -8.93 -12.98
CA THR A 134 -12.19 -9.23 -12.20
C THR A 134 -12.56 -8.06 -11.28
N VAL A 135 -13.84 -7.77 -11.16
CA VAL A 135 -14.34 -6.67 -10.33
C VAL A 135 -14.55 -7.17 -8.90
N TRP A 136 -13.83 -6.57 -7.94
CA TRP A 136 -13.90 -6.91 -6.51
C TRP A 136 -14.32 -5.73 -5.62
N SER A 137 -14.89 -4.67 -6.20
CA SER A 137 -15.46 -3.56 -5.43
C SER A 137 -16.54 -4.06 -4.44
N GLU A 138 -16.67 -3.40 -3.28
CA GLU A 138 -17.64 -3.82 -2.25
C GLU A 138 -19.10 -3.73 -2.77
N ASP A 139 -19.36 -2.83 -3.71
CA ASP A 139 -20.68 -2.68 -4.35
C ASP A 139 -21.03 -3.79 -5.35
N SER A 140 -20.05 -4.58 -5.79
CA SER A 140 -20.24 -5.72 -6.70
C SER A 140 -20.10 -7.06 -5.98
N GLU A 141 -19.07 -7.21 -5.14
CA GLU A 141 -18.71 -8.48 -4.49
C GLU A 141 -19.01 -8.51 -2.98
N GLY A 142 -19.70 -7.49 -2.47
CA GLY A 142 -19.99 -7.32 -1.04
C GLY A 142 -18.71 -7.24 -0.22
N THR A 143 -18.81 -7.53 1.07
CA THR A 143 -17.64 -7.66 1.96
C THR A 143 -16.67 -8.73 1.44
N ASN A 144 -15.52 -8.25 0.95
CA ASN A 144 -14.38 -9.01 0.47
C ASN A 144 -13.07 -8.28 0.81
N GLY A 145 -11.90 -8.90 0.59
CA GLY A 145 -10.60 -8.27 0.91
C GLY A 145 -10.38 -6.92 0.22
N ILE A 146 -10.39 -6.92 -1.11
CA ILE A 146 -10.08 -5.74 -1.95
C ILE A 146 -11.10 -4.62 -1.74
N GLY A 147 -12.38 -4.90 -1.98
CA GLY A 147 -13.44 -3.89 -1.95
C GLY A 147 -13.60 -3.27 -0.56
N THR A 148 -13.60 -4.08 0.50
CA THR A 148 -13.75 -3.58 1.87
C THR A 148 -12.52 -2.79 2.29
N CYS A 149 -11.31 -3.19 1.87
CA CYS A 149 -10.09 -2.45 2.17
C CYS A 149 -10.11 -1.05 1.54
N ILE A 150 -10.61 -0.94 0.31
CA ILE A 150 -10.81 0.33 -0.39
C ILE A 150 -11.86 1.19 0.33
N ALA A 151 -13.01 0.61 0.68
CA ALA A 151 -14.11 1.31 1.34
C ALA A 151 -13.73 1.83 2.73
N ASP A 152 -13.04 1.01 3.53
CA ASP A 152 -12.63 1.36 4.89
C ASP A 152 -11.29 2.12 4.95
N GLN A 153 -10.52 2.16 3.84
CA GLN A 153 -9.16 2.72 3.76
C GLN A 153 -8.21 2.23 4.86
N ARG A 154 -8.28 0.93 5.19
CA ARG A 154 -7.46 0.30 6.24
C ARG A 154 -7.06 -1.11 5.84
N ALA A 155 -5.91 -1.55 6.37
CA ALA A 155 -5.52 -2.94 6.26
C ALA A 155 -6.49 -3.84 7.03
N LEU A 156 -6.85 -4.98 6.45
CA LEU A 156 -7.80 -5.91 7.04
C LEU A 156 -7.58 -7.33 6.55
N THR A 157 -8.21 -8.27 7.24
CA THR A 157 -8.36 -9.65 6.79
C THR A 157 -9.85 -9.97 6.76
N ILE A 158 -10.33 -10.53 5.64
CA ILE A 158 -11.64 -11.16 5.54
C ILE A 158 -11.39 -12.68 5.45
N HIS A 159 -11.67 -13.39 6.54
CA HIS A 159 -11.45 -14.82 6.68
C HIS A 159 -12.75 -15.58 6.49
N ARG A 160 -12.83 -16.44 5.47
CA ARG A 160 -13.90 -17.42 5.27
C ARG A 160 -15.31 -16.83 5.31
N ASP A 161 -16.10 -17.22 6.31
CA ASP A 161 -17.46 -16.78 6.61
C ASP A 161 -17.55 -15.30 6.97
N GLN A 162 -16.44 -14.56 7.00
CA GLN A 162 -16.47 -13.11 7.00
C GLN A 162 -16.81 -12.52 5.62
N HIS A 163 -16.64 -13.27 4.52
CA HIS A 163 -17.09 -12.83 3.20
C HIS A 163 -18.60 -12.69 3.17
N PHE A 164 -19.09 -11.65 2.50
CA PHE A 164 -20.53 -11.41 2.38
C PHE A 164 -21.22 -12.52 1.60
N PHE A 165 -20.73 -12.81 0.39
CA PHE A 165 -21.30 -13.87 -0.43
C PHE A 165 -20.85 -15.25 0.04
N THR A 166 -21.82 -16.16 0.15
CA THR A 166 -21.58 -17.55 0.51
C THR A 166 -20.55 -18.24 -0.38
N ARG A 167 -20.56 -17.96 -1.70
CA ARG A 167 -19.63 -18.57 -2.67
C ARG A 167 -18.16 -18.27 -2.36
N ASN A 168 -17.89 -17.19 -1.64
CA ASN A 168 -16.54 -16.73 -1.30
C ASN A 168 -16.09 -17.22 0.09
N THR A 169 -16.90 -18.00 0.82
CA THR A 169 -16.58 -18.40 2.20
C THR A 169 -15.42 -19.40 2.34
N LEU A 170 -14.89 -19.89 1.22
CA LEU A 170 -13.66 -20.69 1.19
C LEU A 170 -12.39 -19.83 1.05
N LEU A 171 -12.54 -18.53 0.79
CA LEU A 171 -11.43 -17.60 0.65
C LEU A 171 -10.97 -17.05 1.99
N SER A 172 -9.68 -16.78 2.09
CA SER A 172 -9.11 -15.90 3.09
C SER A 172 -8.29 -14.83 2.40
N CYS A 173 -8.68 -13.58 2.58
CA CYS A 173 -8.05 -12.44 1.92
C CYS A 173 -7.46 -11.52 2.99
N THR A 174 -6.21 -11.13 2.80
CA THR A 174 -5.52 -10.14 3.61
C THR A 174 -5.06 -9.01 2.71
N THR A 175 -5.53 -7.81 2.99
CA THR A 175 -5.40 -6.69 2.07
C THR A 175 -4.91 -5.45 2.82
N ALA A 176 -4.02 -4.68 2.19
CA ALA A 176 -3.61 -3.37 2.68
C ALA A 176 -3.81 -2.29 1.61
N PRO A 177 -4.27 -1.09 1.99
CA PRO A 177 -4.35 0.03 1.07
C PRO A 177 -2.94 0.52 0.73
N VAL A 178 -2.78 1.02 -0.48
CA VAL A 178 -1.54 1.65 -0.96
C VAL A 178 -1.86 3.06 -1.42
N TYR A 179 -1.13 4.03 -0.89
CA TYR A 179 -1.34 5.45 -1.16
C TYR A 179 -0.31 6.02 -2.15
N ASP A 180 -0.73 7.03 -2.93
CA ASP A 180 0.17 7.75 -3.82
C ASP A 180 1.05 8.78 -3.08
N HIS A 181 1.85 9.52 -3.85
CA HIS A 181 2.75 10.55 -3.35
C HIS A 181 2.03 11.81 -2.83
N GLU A 182 0.76 12.01 -3.15
CA GLU A 182 -0.10 13.06 -2.59
C GLU A 182 -0.82 12.58 -1.31
N GLY A 183 -0.81 11.28 -1.04
CA GLY A 183 -1.44 10.64 0.11
C GLY A 183 -2.87 10.16 -0.16
N ASN A 184 -3.29 10.12 -1.43
CA ASN A 184 -4.60 9.61 -1.83
C ASN A 184 -4.55 8.08 -2.01
N LEU A 185 -5.68 7.40 -1.80
CA LEU A 185 -5.78 5.96 -2.06
C LEU A 185 -5.59 5.70 -3.55
N ALA A 186 -4.61 4.88 -3.89
CA ALA A 186 -4.21 4.61 -5.27
C ALA A 186 -4.40 3.14 -5.68
N ALA A 187 -4.25 2.22 -4.72
CA ALA A 187 -4.37 0.79 -4.97
C ALA A 187 -4.72 0.02 -3.69
N ALA A 188 -5.05 -1.26 -3.85
CA ALA A 188 -5.13 -2.25 -2.78
C ALA A 188 -4.18 -3.41 -3.10
N LEU A 189 -3.32 -3.77 -2.15
CA LEU A 189 -2.44 -4.93 -2.22
C LEU A 189 -3.11 -6.09 -1.48
N ASP A 190 -3.45 -7.15 -2.21
CA ASP A 190 -4.18 -8.30 -1.69
C ASP A 190 -3.34 -9.57 -1.72
N VAL A 191 -3.48 -10.37 -0.68
CA VAL A 191 -3.04 -11.76 -0.64
C VAL A 191 -4.24 -12.63 -0.34
N SER A 192 -4.58 -13.50 -1.29
CA SER A 192 -5.72 -14.41 -1.20
C SER A 192 -5.24 -15.86 -1.18
N SER A 193 -5.92 -16.69 -0.40
CA SER A 193 -5.71 -18.13 -0.38
C SER A 193 -7.02 -18.90 -0.35
N CYS A 194 -6.98 -20.09 -0.96
CA CYS A 194 -8.06 -21.08 -1.00
C CYS A 194 -7.82 -22.26 -0.04
N ARG A 195 -6.76 -22.21 0.78
CA ARG A 195 -6.38 -23.32 1.64
C ARG A 195 -7.19 -23.39 2.93
N SER A 196 -7.69 -24.58 3.24
CA SER A 196 -8.47 -24.84 4.45
C SER A 196 -7.61 -25.01 5.71
N ASP A 197 -6.30 -25.16 5.59
CA ASP A 197 -5.34 -25.43 6.68
C ASP A 197 -4.53 -24.19 7.12
N LEU A 198 -4.88 -22.99 6.62
CA LEU A 198 -4.29 -21.74 7.09
C LEU A 198 -4.61 -21.51 8.57
N THR A 199 -3.57 -21.56 9.41
CA THR A 199 -3.70 -21.26 10.83
C THR A 199 -3.76 -19.75 11.06
N GLU A 200 -4.34 -19.34 12.18
CA GLU A 200 -4.43 -17.92 12.57
C GLU A 200 -3.04 -17.26 12.64
N GLY A 201 -2.02 -17.98 13.12
CA GLY A 201 -0.65 -17.49 13.15
C GLY A 201 -0.10 -17.16 11.76
N PHE A 202 -0.40 -17.99 10.76
CA PHE A 202 -0.02 -17.71 9.37
C PHE A 202 -0.77 -16.49 8.81
N VAL A 203 -2.06 -16.36 9.10
CA VAL A 203 -2.85 -15.19 8.69
C VAL A 203 -2.24 -13.89 9.24
N GLN A 204 -1.80 -13.89 10.51
CA GLN A 204 -1.14 -12.72 11.09
C GLN A 204 0.22 -12.41 10.44
N LEU A 205 1.01 -13.44 10.12
CA LEU A 205 2.27 -13.24 9.39
C LEU A 205 2.05 -12.69 7.98
N ILE A 206 1.03 -13.16 7.28
CA ILE A 206 0.62 -12.61 5.98
C ILE A 206 0.21 -11.14 6.14
N ALA A 207 -0.57 -10.79 7.17
CA ALA A 207 -0.98 -9.41 7.43
C ALA A 207 0.20 -8.46 7.64
N VAL A 208 1.20 -8.88 8.41
CA VAL A 208 2.45 -8.12 8.57
C VAL A 208 3.18 -7.98 7.23
N ALA A 209 3.34 -9.07 6.48
CA ALA A 209 4.03 -9.06 5.19
C ALA A 209 3.34 -8.16 4.14
N VAL A 210 2.01 -8.18 4.10
CA VAL A 210 1.19 -7.33 3.21
C VAL A 210 1.32 -5.86 3.60
N GLY A 211 1.22 -5.52 4.88
CA GLY A 211 1.43 -4.14 5.36
C GLY A 211 2.83 -3.61 5.07
N ASP A 212 3.86 -4.43 5.25
CA ASP A 212 5.25 -4.09 4.92
C ASP A 212 5.46 -3.89 3.42
N ALA A 213 4.89 -4.78 2.61
CA ALA A 213 4.94 -4.67 1.15
C ALA A 213 4.24 -3.40 0.67
N ALA A 214 3.04 -3.09 1.17
CA ALA A 214 2.33 -1.86 0.85
C ALA A 214 3.18 -0.61 1.14
N ARG A 215 3.76 -0.50 2.33
CA ARG A 215 4.66 0.62 2.68
C ARG A 215 5.90 0.72 1.78
N ARG A 216 6.47 -0.41 1.35
CA ARG A 216 7.59 -0.42 0.40
C ARG A 216 7.17 0.08 -0.98
N ILE A 217 5.97 -0.28 -1.45
CA ILE A 217 5.41 0.21 -2.71
C ILE A 217 5.23 1.73 -2.63
N GLU A 218 4.65 2.25 -1.55
CA GLU A 218 4.48 3.69 -1.33
C GLU A 218 5.82 4.43 -1.34
N ALA A 219 6.82 3.91 -0.61
CA ALA A 219 8.15 4.49 -0.55
C ALA A 219 8.84 4.52 -1.92
N GLU A 220 8.70 3.46 -2.72
CA GLU A 220 9.27 3.39 -4.06
C GLU A 220 8.56 4.35 -5.02
N ASN A 221 7.23 4.37 -5.01
CA ASN A 221 6.44 5.32 -5.80
C ASN A 221 6.81 6.77 -5.46
N PHE A 222 6.97 7.08 -4.17
CA PHE A 222 7.39 8.40 -3.70
C PHE A 222 8.78 8.79 -4.23
N ARG A 223 9.76 7.89 -4.18
CA ARG A 223 11.11 8.13 -4.72
C ARG A 223 11.11 8.32 -6.24
N MET A 224 10.28 7.58 -6.96
CA MET A 224 10.16 7.72 -8.41
C MET A 224 9.60 9.10 -8.80
N VAL A 225 8.56 9.57 -8.09
CA VAL A 225 7.96 10.90 -8.32
C VAL A 225 8.94 12.01 -8.00
N PHE A 226 9.64 11.91 -6.87
CA PHE A 226 10.56 12.92 -6.38
C PHE A 226 12.03 12.56 -6.65
N SER A 227 12.33 12.00 -7.81
CA SER A 227 13.67 11.48 -8.17
C SER A 227 14.79 12.53 -8.17
N GLY A 228 14.45 13.82 -8.35
CA GLY A 228 15.39 14.94 -8.25
C GLY A 228 15.54 15.54 -6.85
N ALA A 229 14.76 15.07 -5.88
CA ALA A 229 14.73 15.60 -4.53
C ALA A 229 15.58 14.76 -3.57
N ARG A 230 16.00 15.35 -2.45
CA ARG A 230 16.53 14.59 -1.33
C ARG A 230 15.38 13.95 -0.58
N ILE A 231 15.43 12.63 -0.42
CA ILE A 231 14.40 11.88 0.31
C ILE A 231 14.89 11.60 1.73
N LEU A 232 14.19 12.12 2.72
CA LEU A 232 14.54 12.00 4.14
C LEU A 232 13.50 11.19 4.88
N LEU A 233 13.93 10.45 5.91
CA LEU A 233 13.03 9.79 6.85
C LEU A 233 12.48 10.84 7.83
N ALA A 234 11.16 10.89 7.97
CA ALA A 234 10.51 11.77 8.93
C ALA A 234 10.69 11.25 10.37
N PRO A 235 10.90 12.12 11.37
CA PRO A 235 11.10 11.75 12.78
C PRO A 235 9.77 11.43 13.46
N VAL A 236 9.13 10.35 13.03
CA VAL A 236 7.80 9.93 13.52
C VAL A 236 7.94 8.72 14.42
N SER A 237 6.94 8.49 15.29
CA SER A 237 6.88 7.29 16.13
C SER A 237 6.92 5.99 15.30
N GLU A 238 7.28 4.86 15.92
CA GLU A 238 7.33 3.55 15.25
C GLU A 238 6.03 3.17 14.53
N ARG A 239 4.88 3.68 14.99
CA ARG A 239 3.57 3.48 14.34
C ARG A 239 3.49 4.05 12.93
N SER A 240 4.37 4.98 12.57
CA SER A 240 4.51 5.56 11.22
C SER A 240 5.87 5.22 10.59
N ALA A 241 6.47 4.09 10.98
CA ALA A 241 7.78 3.65 10.48
C ALA A 241 7.84 3.65 8.95
N GLY A 242 8.86 4.31 8.42
CA GLY A 242 9.07 4.48 6.98
C GLY A 242 8.41 5.73 6.36
N ALA A 243 7.90 6.66 7.17
CA ALA A 243 7.42 7.95 6.68
C ALA A 243 8.53 8.76 5.99
N LEU A 244 8.28 9.28 4.80
CA LEU A 244 9.27 10.00 3.99
C LEU A 244 8.81 11.42 3.68
N ILE A 245 9.77 12.32 3.58
CA ILE A 245 9.61 13.67 3.02
C ILE A 245 10.59 13.87 1.87
N ALA A 246 10.17 14.63 0.86
CA ALA A 246 10.99 15.04 -0.27
C ALA A 246 11.36 16.52 -0.09
N VAL A 247 12.65 16.82 -0.16
CA VAL A 247 13.22 18.15 0.05
C VAL A 247 13.97 18.60 -1.19
N ASP A 248 13.70 19.81 -1.66
CA ASP A 248 14.37 20.38 -2.82
C ASP A 248 15.77 20.92 -2.51
N ALA A 249 16.35 21.72 -3.41
CA ALA A 249 17.69 22.28 -3.26
C ALA A 249 17.76 23.43 -2.23
N ASP A 250 16.62 24.05 -1.93
CA ASP A 250 16.48 25.21 -1.05
C ASP A 250 15.99 24.82 0.35
N ASP A 251 16.12 23.52 0.69
CA ASP A 251 15.69 22.92 1.97
C ASP A 251 14.16 23.04 2.22
N LEU A 252 13.36 23.25 1.17
CA LEU A 252 11.90 23.23 1.26
C LEU A 252 11.36 21.81 1.05
N VAL A 253 10.39 21.43 1.89
CA VAL A 253 9.62 20.21 1.74
C VAL A 253 8.65 20.39 0.58
N ILE A 254 8.81 19.57 -0.45
CA ILE A 254 7.99 19.56 -1.67
C ILE A 254 7.07 18.34 -1.77
N GLY A 255 7.22 17.38 -0.85
CA GLY A 255 6.39 16.18 -0.82
C GLY A 255 6.49 15.44 0.51
N ALA A 256 5.46 14.66 0.84
CA ALA A 256 5.42 13.80 2.01
C ALA A 256 4.54 12.58 1.75
N THR A 257 4.94 11.39 2.21
CA THR A 257 4.08 10.19 2.18
C THR A 257 2.87 10.38 3.08
N ARG A 258 1.79 9.60 2.89
CA ARG A 258 0.58 9.70 3.73
C ARG A 258 0.90 9.57 5.22
N SER A 259 1.77 8.64 5.60
CA SER A 259 2.22 8.46 6.98
C SER A 259 2.92 9.71 7.54
N ALA A 260 3.79 10.35 6.77
CA ALA A 260 4.43 11.61 7.14
C ALA A 260 3.39 12.74 7.30
N ARG A 261 2.45 12.84 6.36
CA ARG A 261 1.38 13.85 6.40
C ARG A 261 0.52 13.76 7.65
N LEU A 262 0.07 12.55 7.98
CA LEU A 262 -0.77 12.32 9.17
C LEU A 262 0.00 12.57 10.47
N ALA A 263 1.26 12.12 10.54
CA ALA A 263 2.06 12.24 11.76
C ALA A 263 2.55 13.67 12.05
N LEU A 264 2.82 14.45 11.00
CA LEU A 264 3.42 15.79 11.09
C LEU A 264 2.44 16.92 10.75
N GLY A 265 1.19 16.60 10.42
CA GLY A 265 0.19 17.60 10.02
C GLY A 265 0.52 18.31 8.70
N ILE A 266 1.24 17.66 7.79
CA ILE A 266 1.62 18.25 6.50
C ILE A 266 0.42 18.21 5.56
N THR A 267 -0.14 19.38 5.24
CA THR A 267 -1.23 19.54 4.28
C THR A 267 -0.73 20.07 2.94
N ARG A 268 -1.62 20.17 1.95
CA ARG A 268 -1.28 20.77 0.66
C ARG A 268 -0.99 22.27 0.80
N GLU A 269 -1.72 22.93 1.70
CA GLU A 269 -1.60 24.35 2.01
C GLU A 269 -0.29 24.65 2.72
N THR A 270 0.17 23.78 3.65
CA THR A 270 1.47 24.00 4.32
C THR A 270 2.63 23.84 3.34
N LEU A 271 2.58 22.85 2.45
CA LEU A 271 3.57 22.70 1.37
C LEU A 271 3.58 23.91 0.44
N ALA A 272 2.40 24.40 0.02
CA ALA A 272 2.29 25.55 -0.87
C ALA A 272 2.79 26.87 -0.26
N LYS A 273 2.76 27.00 1.07
CA LYS A 273 3.31 28.16 1.79
C LYS A 273 4.85 28.12 1.93
N GLY A 274 5.48 27.00 1.60
CA GLY A 274 6.89 26.74 1.88
C GLY A 274 7.06 26.22 3.31
N LEU A 275 7.33 24.92 3.42
CA LEU A 275 7.60 24.25 4.69
C LEU A 275 9.08 23.90 4.74
N LEU A 276 9.81 24.37 5.75
CA LEU A 276 11.25 24.09 5.87
C LEU A 276 11.46 22.66 6.38
N ALA A 277 12.47 21.98 5.82
CA ALA A 277 12.83 20.64 6.28
C ALA A 277 13.28 20.63 7.75
N ALA A 278 13.98 21.68 8.21
CA ALA A 278 14.44 21.79 9.59
C ALA A 278 13.28 21.83 10.60
N ASP A 279 12.21 22.56 10.28
CA ASP A 279 11.02 22.66 11.13
C ASP A 279 10.32 21.31 11.28
N VAL A 280 10.26 20.54 10.20
CA VAL A 280 9.65 19.20 10.17
C VAL A 280 10.51 18.17 10.89
N LEU A 281 11.83 18.27 10.76
CA LEU A 281 12.78 17.35 11.37
C LEU A 281 12.99 17.61 12.87
N GLY A 282 12.39 18.67 13.41
CA GLY A 282 12.49 19.02 14.82
C GLY A 282 13.89 19.47 15.20
N ASP A 283 14.57 20.23 14.34
CA ASP A 283 15.81 20.95 14.67
C ASP A 283 15.46 22.39 15.09
N PRO A 284 15.11 22.64 16.37
CA PRO A 284 14.59 23.94 16.82
C PRO A 284 15.73 24.94 17.02
N ALA A 285 16.99 24.50 16.88
CA ALA A 285 18.17 25.31 17.17
C ALA A 285 18.47 26.36 16.07
N LYS A 286 17.76 26.32 14.94
CA LYS A 286 17.92 27.27 13.83
C LYS A 286 16.74 28.22 13.65
N GLY A 287 16.10 28.64 14.74
CA GLY A 287 15.00 29.61 14.73
C GLY A 287 15.32 30.99 14.12
N ALA A 288 16.57 31.24 13.72
CA ALA A 288 16.93 32.32 12.82
C ALA A 288 17.99 31.80 11.85
N GLU A 289 17.68 31.71 10.55
CA GLU A 289 18.70 31.60 9.52
C GLU A 289 19.55 32.87 9.54
N VAL A 290 20.70 32.82 10.21
CA VAL A 290 21.68 33.89 10.12
C VAL A 290 22.40 33.71 8.79
N LEU A 291 22.41 34.76 7.95
CA LEU A 291 23.07 34.74 6.64
C LEU A 291 24.52 34.22 6.70
N ASP A 292 25.19 34.50 7.81
CA ASP A 292 26.55 34.03 8.10
C ASP A 292 26.65 32.49 8.20
N ASP A 293 25.64 31.79 8.74
CA ASP A 293 25.60 30.32 8.80
C ASP A 293 25.35 29.70 7.42
N ALA A 294 24.45 30.30 6.63
CA ALA A 294 24.23 29.89 5.25
C ALA A 294 25.51 30.07 4.41
N GLU A 295 26.19 31.20 4.56
CA GLU A 295 27.47 31.49 3.91
C GLU A 295 28.55 30.48 4.34
N ARG A 296 28.67 30.20 5.64
CA ARG A 296 29.57 29.19 6.19
C ARG A 296 29.30 27.81 5.58
N GLY A 297 28.03 27.42 5.46
CA GLY A 297 27.62 26.14 4.84
C GLY A 297 27.99 26.04 3.36
N VAL A 298 27.86 27.12 2.60
CA VAL A 298 28.30 27.18 1.18
C VAL A 298 29.81 26.99 1.07
N LEU A 299 30.58 27.67 1.92
CA LEU A 299 32.04 27.60 1.92
C LEU A 299 32.55 26.19 2.29
N GLN A 300 31.95 25.56 3.30
CA GLN A 300 32.29 24.19 3.69
C GLN A 300 32.00 23.19 2.56
N ARG A 301 30.83 23.28 1.91
CA ARG A 301 30.49 22.41 0.77
C ARG A 301 31.44 22.61 -0.41
N ALA A 302 31.81 23.85 -0.72
CA ALA A 302 32.75 24.15 -1.79
C ALA A 302 34.14 23.58 -1.54
N LEU A 303 34.65 23.70 -0.30
CA LEU A 303 35.93 23.11 0.09
C LEU A 303 35.90 21.58 0.05
N ALA A 304 34.83 20.96 0.55
CA ALA A 304 34.66 19.51 0.52
C ALA A 304 34.68 18.97 -0.92
N ARG A 305 33.94 19.61 -1.84
CA ARG A 305 33.93 19.24 -3.27
C ARG A 305 35.28 19.42 -3.96
N ALA A 306 36.07 20.40 -3.52
CA ALA A 306 37.40 20.66 -4.05
C ALA A 306 38.51 19.84 -3.37
N GLY A 307 38.17 18.91 -2.47
CA GLY A 307 39.17 18.15 -1.71
C GLY A 307 40.13 19.04 -0.91
N GLY A 308 39.62 20.14 -0.35
CA GLY A 308 40.42 21.14 0.37
C GLY A 308 41.19 22.14 -0.51
N ASN A 309 41.17 22.00 -1.84
CA ASN A 309 41.83 22.94 -2.74
C ASN A 309 41.09 24.28 -2.81
N VAL A 310 41.65 25.31 -2.17
CA VAL A 310 41.08 26.66 -2.09
C VAL A 310 40.95 27.32 -3.47
N SER A 311 41.90 27.13 -4.38
CA SER A 311 41.83 27.75 -5.71
C SER A 311 40.67 27.15 -6.52
N ALA A 312 40.52 25.83 -6.49
CA ALA A 312 39.43 25.14 -7.15
C ALA A 312 38.07 25.47 -6.50
N ALA A 313 38.01 25.56 -5.16
CA ALA A 313 36.79 25.98 -4.45
C ALA A 313 36.38 27.42 -4.80
N ALA A 314 37.33 28.35 -4.91
CA ALA A 314 37.07 29.74 -5.28
C ALA A 314 36.53 29.84 -6.72
N GLN A 315 37.13 29.09 -7.64
CA GLN A 315 36.67 29.00 -9.03
C GLN A 315 35.25 28.45 -9.12
N ASN A 316 34.94 27.36 -8.39
CA ASN A 316 33.60 26.76 -8.35
C ASN A 316 32.54 27.71 -7.78
N LEU A 317 32.92 28.59 -6.85
CA LEU A 317 32.03 29.60 -6.27
C LEU A 317 31.95 30.90 -7.10
N GLY A 318 32.76 31.04 -8.16
CA GLY A 318 32.80 32.27 -8.96
C GLY A 318 33.38 33.48 -8.22
N ILE A 319 34.19 33.28 -7.17
CA ILE A 319 34.81 34.36 -6.38
C ILE A 319 36.33 34.31 -6.48
N SER A 320 36.99 35.43 -6.20
CA SER A 320 38.46 35.46 -6.15
C SER A 320 39.00 34.58 -5.01
N ARG A 321 40.20 34.00 -5.21
CA ARG A 321 40.91 33.25 -4.17
C ARG A 321 41.11 34.08 -2.89
N ALA A 322 41.39 35.38 -3.03
CA ALA A 322 41.55 36.30 -1.90
C ALA A 322 40.24 36.48 -1.12
N THR A 323 39.11 36.60 -1.83
CA THR A 323 37.76 36.66 -1.22
C THR A 323 37.47 35.39 -0.44
N LEU A 324 37.79 34.21 -1.01
CA LEU A 324 37.58 32.94 -0.33
C LEU A 324 38.40 32.84 0.96
N HIS A 325 39.70 33.15 0.93
CA HIS A 325 40.55 33.14 2.15
C HIS A 325 40.01 34.05 3.25
N ARG A 326 39.55 35.27 2.89
CA ARG A 326 38.97 36.20 3.86
C ARG A 326 37.70 35.63 4.52
N LYS A 327 36.84 34.99 3.73
CA LYS A 327 35.61 34.36 4.23
C LYS A 327 35.92 33.14 5.09
N LEU A 328 36.86 32.28 4.69
CA LEU A 328 37.28 31.12 5.49
C LEU A 328 37.86 31.53 6.86
N ALA A 329 38.66 32.61 6.90
CA ALA A 329 39.18 33.16 8.14
C ALA A 329 38.06 33.74 9.02
N ARG A 330 37.12 34.50 8.43
CA ARG A 330 35.98 35.09 9.14
C ARG A 330 35.09 34.05 9.83
N PHE A 331 34.87 32.89 9.19
CA PHE A 331 34.01 31.82 9.72
C PHE A 331 34.76 30.67 10.40
N GLU A 332 36.07 30.84 10.63
CA GLU A 332 36.94 29.86 11.30
C GLU A 332 36.87 28.44 10.69
N ILE A 333 36.69 28.34 9.36
CA ILE A 333 36.57 27.04 8.67
C ILE A 333 37.96 26.42 8.52
N ARG A 334 38.21 25.33 9.23
CA ARG A 334 39.46 24.56 9.14
C ARG A 334 39.49 23.70 7.88
N ARG A 335 40.69 23.56 7.31
CA ARG A 335 40.93 22.76 6.10
C ARG A 335 40.83 21.27 6.46
N PRO A 336 40.12 20.44 5.67
CA PRO A 336 40.35 19.01 5.69
C PRO A 336 41.81 18.79 5.26
N HIS A 337 42.55 18.00 6.05
CA HIS A 337 43.88 17.54 5.68
C HIS A 337 43.83 16.65 4.44
#